data_AF-A0A7K4L2T6-F1
#
_entry.id   AF-A0A7K4L2T6-F1
#
_cell.length_a   1.000
_cell.length_b   1.000
_cell.length_c   1.000
_cell.angle_alpha   90.00
_cell.angle_beta   90.00
_cell.angle_gamma   90.00
#
_symmetry.space_group_name_H-M   'P 1'
#
loop_
_entity.id
_entity.type
_entity.pdbx_description
1 polymer ?
#
loop_
_entity_poly.entity_id
_entity_poly.type
_entity_poly.pdbx_seq_one_letter_code
_entity_poly.pdbx_strand_id
1 'polypeptide(L)' 'RLFKNRLITVNFLVNDLHFYLEIDKFFKLADAAKAIADCSKQQNQAVAFLKNKVTIISNVFLNSDIPPKLRVRSWDPP' A
#
# COMPACT_ATOMS: atom_id res chain seq x y z
N ARG A 1 45.16 -29.23 2.30
CA ARG A 1 46.48 -28.62 2.03
C ARG A 1 46.42 -27.16 2.48
N LEU A 2 47.29 -26.75 3.41
CA LEU A 2 47.36 -25.40 3.97
C LEU A 2 48.18 -24.49 3.04
N PHE A 3 47.68 -23.30 2.71
CA PHE A 3 48.46 -22.25 2.05
C PHE A 3 48.45 -20.99 2.93
N LYS A 4 49.59 -20.67 3.56
CA LYS A 4 49.97 -19.38 4.15
C LYS A 4 48.78 -18.50 4.59
N ASN A 5 48.16 -18.77 5.74
CA ASN A 5 47.09 -17.96 6.35
C ASN A 5 45.84 -17.63 5.48
N ARG A 6 45.74 -18.11 4.23
CA ARG A 6 44.70 -17.70 3.27
C ARG A 6 43.34 -18.35 3.49
N LEU A 7 43.29 -19.52 4.13
CA LEU A 7 42.04 -20.26 4.33
C LEU A 7 41.05 -19.47 5.20
N ILE A 8 41.58 -18.75 6.20
CA ILE A 8 40.79 -17.89 7.09
C ILE A 8 40.35 -16.63 6.33
N THR A 9 41.26 -15.99 5.56
CA THR A 9 40.97 -14.75 4.81
C THR A 9 39.90 -14.92 3.73
N VAL A 10 39.89 -16.03 2.99
CA VAL A 10 38.87 -16.29 1.96
C VAL A 10 37.49 -16.52 2.58
N ASN A 11 37.43 -17.22 3.71
CA ASN A 11 36.16 -17.49 4.40
C ASN A 11 35.54 -16.21 4.99
N PHE A 12 36.36 -15.33 5.58
CA PHE A 12 35.90 -14.01 6.05
C PHE A 12 35.35 -13.16 4.89
N LEU A 13 36.07 -13.08 3.77
CA LEU A 13 35.63 -12.27 2.62
C LEU A 13 34.32 -12.78 2.00
N VAL A 14 34.14 -14.10 1.90
CA VAL A 14 32.88 -14.69 1.40
C VAL A 14 31.72 -14.40 2.35
N ASN A 15 31.94 -14.47 3.67
CA ASN A 15 30.93 -14.14 4.67
C ASN A 15 30.54 -12.66 4.62
N ASP A 16 31.51 -11.76 4.49
CA ASP A 16 31.26 -10.31 4.42
C ASP A 16 30.49 -9.93 3.15
N LEU A 17 30.82 -10.54 2.02
CA LEU A 17 30.09 -10.35 0.77
C LEU A 17 28.65 -10.89 0.87
N HIS A 18 28.48 -12.08 1.43
CA HIS A 18 27.15 -12.66 1.64
C HIS A 18 26.30 -11.78 2.56
N PHE A 19 26.87 -11.30 3.66
CA PHE A 19 26.20 -10.39 4.57
C PHE A 19 25.80 -9.10 3.87
N TYR A 20 26.69 -8.49 3.09
CA TYR A 20 26.39 -7.29 2.32
C TYR A 20 25.23 -7.50 1.34
N LEU A 21 25.19 -8.63 0.63
CA LEU A 21 24.11 -8.95 -0.30
C LEU A 21 22.76 -9.16 0.40
N GLU A 22 22.76 -9.79 1.58
CA GLU A 22 21.51 -9.95 2.36
C GLU A 22 21.01 -8.60 2.87
N ILE A 23 21.92 -7.69 3.26
CA ILE A 23 21.59 -6.32 3.64
C ILE A 23 21.02 -5.53 2.45
N ASP A 24 21.63 -5.60 1.26
CA ASP A 24 21.11 -4.96 0.04
C ASP A 24 19.70 -5.47 -0.32
N LYS A 25 19.49 -6.80 -0.23
CA LYS A 25 18.19 -7.42 -0.43
C LYS A 25 17.17 -6.95 0.61
N PHE A 26 17.56 -6.86 1.87
CA PHE A 26 16.70 -6.33 2.93
C PHE A 26 16.30 -4.87 2.67
N PHE A 27 17.24 -4.02 2.25
CA PHE A 27 16.94 -2.63 1.90
C PHE A 27 15.90 -2.53 0.78
N LYS A 28 16.06 -3.30 -0.30
CA LYS A 28 15.08 -3.34 -1.40
C LYS A 28 13.69 -3.78 -0.94
N LEU A 29 13.62 -4.77 -0.04
CA LEU A 29 12.35 -5.22 0.53
C LEU A 29 11.71 -4.15 1.42
N ALA A 30 12.51 -3.44 2.24
CA ALA A 30 12.01 -2.36 3.09
C ALA A 30 11.46 -1.18 2.26
N ASP A 31 12.15 -0.80 1.19
CA ASP A 31 11.68 0.25 0.27
C ASP A 31 10.38 -0.15 -0.43
N ALA A 32 10.28 -1.39 -0.90
CA ALA A 32 9.06 -1.91 -1.51
C ALA A 32 7.89 -1.92 -0.52
N ALA A 33 8.12 -2.37 0.73
CA ALA A 33 7.10 -2.36 1.78
C ALA A 33 6.61 -0.94 2.08
N LYS A 34 7.51 0.04 2.10
CA LYS A 34 7.16 1.45 2.29
C LYS A 34 6.29 1.98 1.14
N ALA A 35 6.69 1.72 -0.11
CA ALA A 35 5.92 2.13 -1.28
C ALA A 35 4.49 1.55 -1.29
N ILE A 36 4.34 0.27 -0.90
CA ILE A 36 3.04 -0.37 -0.75
C ILE A 36 2.21 0.31 0.35
N ALA A 37 2.82 0.59 1.50
CA ALA A 37 2.13 1.26 2.62
C ALA A 37 1.63 2.66 2.22
N ASP A 38 2.46 3.46 1.55
CA ASP A 38 2.08 4.79 1.07
C ASP A 38 0.94 4.74 0.05
N CYS A 39 1.01 3.81 -0.92
CA CYS A 39 -0.06 3.58 -1.89
C CYS A 39 -1.39 3.18 -1.20
N SER A 40 -1.32 2.25 -0.24
CA SER A 40 -2.50 1.81 0.51
C SER A 40 -3.14 2.94 1.31
N LYS A 41 -2.33 3.83 1.90
CA LYS A 41 -2.79 5.00 2.63
C LYS A 41 -3.52 5.98 1.70
N GLN A 42 -2.97 6.23 0.52
CA GLN A 42 -3.61 7.08 -0.50
C GLN A 42 -4.93 6.49 -0.97
N GLN A 43 -4.98 5.17 -1.20
CA GLN A 43 -6.22 4.47 -1.57
C GLN A 43 -7.28 4.59 -0.46
N ASN A 44 -6.90 4.37 0.80
CA ASN A 44 -7.81 4.51 1.94
C ASN A 44 -8.37 5.93 2.07
N GLN A 45 -7.54 6.95 1.84
CA GLN A 45 -7.99 8.34 1.82
C GLN A 45 -9.01 8.61 0.69
N ALA A 46 -8.76 8.07 -0.51
CA ALA A 46 -9.68 8.19 -1.64
C ALA A 46 -11.03 7.50 -1.35
N VAL A 47 -11.00 6.30 -0.75
CA VAL A 47 -12.22 5.59 -0.33
C VAL A 47 -12.99 6.38 0.73
N ALA A 48 -12.32 6.95 1.73
CA ALA A 48 -12.95 7.79 2.75
C ALA A 48 -13.60 9.04 2.14
N PHE A 49 -12.93 9.69 1.19
CA PHE A 49 -13.47 10.83 0.46
C PHE A 49 -14.73 10.48 -0.35
N LEU A 50 -14.70 9.35 -1.07
CA LEU A 50 -15.86 8.86 -1.82
C LEU A 50 -17.04 8.53 -0.90
N LYS A 51 -16.79 7.87 0.25
CA LYS A 51 -17.82 7.62 1.27
C LYS A 51 -18.46 8.92 1.75
N ASN A 52 -17.66 9.95 2.05
CA ASN A 52 -18.18 11.25 2.46
C ASN A 52 -19.06 11.89 1.37
N LYS A 53 -18.62 11.84 0.11
CA LYS A 53 -19.43 12.33 -1.02
C LYS A 53 -20.77 11.58 -1.13
N VAL A 54 -20.77 10.26 -1.00
CA VAL A 54 -22.00 9.45 -1.01
C VAL A 54 -22.94 9.86 0.13
N THR A 55 -22.41 10.07 1.34
CA THR A 55 -23.21 10.55 2.48
C THR A 55 -23.83 11.91 2.21
N ILE A 56 -23.06 12.87 1.69
CA ILE A 56 -23.58 14.21 1.34
C ILE A 56 -24.69 14.11 0.30
N ILE A 57 -24.47 13.37 -0.78
CA ILE A 57 -25.48 13.19 -1.84
C ILE A 57 -26.75 12.55 -1.25
N SER A 58 -26.57 11.50 -0.43
CA SER A 58 -27.69 10.83 0.23
C SER A 58 -28.49 11.82 1.08
N ASN A 59 -27.83 12.65 1.88
CA ASN A 59 -28.51 13.57 2.79
C ASN A 59 -29.18 14.74 2.06
N VAL A 60 -28.51 15.31 1.05
CA VAL A 60 -29.00 16.52 0.35
C VAL A 60 -30.05 16.20 -0.71
N PHE A 61 -29.96 15.04 -1.36
CA PHE A 61 -30.78 14.77 -2.54
C PHE A 61 -31.74 13.60 -2.35
N LEU A 62 -31.31 12.52 -1.69
CA LEU A 62 -32.13 11.31 -1.58
C LEU A 62 -33.03 11.35 -0.34
N ASN A 63 -32.46 11.71 0.81
CA ASN A 63 -33.11 11.70 2.11
C ASN A 63 -33.48 13.10 2.62
N SER A 64 -33.20 14.17 1.88
CA SER A 64 -33.41 15.55 2.33
C SER A 64 -34.81 15.79 2.85
N ASP A 65 -34.96 16.41 4.02
CA ASP A 65 -36.26 16.81 4.59
C ASP A 65 -36.87 18.02 3.88
N ILE A 66 -36.10 18.72 3.04
CA ILE A 66 -36.52 19.91 2.31
C ILE A 66 -36.65 19.59 0.80
N PRO A 67 -37.79 19.90 0.16
CA PRO A 67 -37.99 19.65 -1.27
C PRO A 67 -37.16 20.57 -2.19
N PRO A 68 -36.86 20.16 -3.45
CA PRO A 68 -37.26 18.89 -4.07
C PRO A 68 -36.25 17.77 -3.82
N LYS A 69 -36.71 16.66 -3.23
CA LYS A 69 -35.93 15.41 -3.18
C LYS A 69 -35.76 14.88 -4.60
N LEU A 70 -34.57 14.39 -4.93
CA LEU A 70 -34.31 13.68 -6.18
C LEU A 70 -35.09 12.37 -6.15
N ARG A 71 -36.24 12.35 -6.83
CA ARG A 71 -37.04 11.14 -7.03
C ARG A 71 -36.30 10.25 -8.02
N VAL A 72 -35.44 9.37 -7.51
CA VAL A 72 -34.87 8.28 -8.30
C VAL A 72 -36.05 7.44 -8.78
N ARG A 73 -36.29 7.38 -10.09
CA ARG A 73 -37.23 6.40 -10.63
C ARG A 73 -36.55 5.04 -10.49
N SER A 74 -37.02 4.18 -9.59
CA SER A 74 -36.77 2.75 -9.75
C SER A 74 -37.42 2.35 -11.07
N TRP A 75 -36.63 1.80 -11.99
CA TRP A 75 -37.17 1.24 -13.22
C TRP A 75 -37.79 -0.11 -12.87
N ASP A 76 -38.93 -0.08 -12.19
CA ASP A 76 -39.78 -1.26 -12.03
C ASP A 76 -40.60 -1.37 -13.33
N PRO A 77 -40.46 -2.45 -14.13
CA PRO A 77 -41.30 -2.65 -15.29
C PRO A 77 -42.75 -2.95 -14.86
N PRO A 78 -43.75 -2.60 -15.70
CA PRO A 78 -45.17 -2.82 -15.41
C PRO A 78 -45.56 -4.31 -15.28
#